data_AF-D8LTB6-F1
#
_entry.id   AF-D8LTB6-F1
#
_cell.length_a   1.000
_cell.length_b   1.000
_cell.length_c   1.000
_cell.angle_alpha   90.00
_cell.angle_beta   90.00
_cell.angle_gamma   90.00
#
_symmetry.space_group_name_H-M   'P 1'
#
loop_
_entity.id
_entity.type
_entity.pdbx_description
1 polymer ?
#
loop_
_entity_poly.entity_id
_entity_poly.type
_entity_poly.pdbx_seq_one_letter_code
_entity_poly.pdbx_strand_id
1 'polypeptide(L)'
;MVSSGVPFGCRCTAPCLLFHTDLQQRDPDTFKPLHVVSMTIRDSADDSAAAAGDVLDLCKMLEDCDDLDSDAAKLLNDFRIRSKRTVLHQVCHI
;
A
#
# COMPACT_ATOMS: atom_id res chain seq x y z
N MET A 1 8.83 -24.12 15.44
CA MET A 1 9.00 -24.23 13.98
C MET A 1 7.77 -23.63 13.31
N VAL A 2 7.77 -22.32 13.06
CA VAL A 2 6.75 -21.68 12.21
C VAL A 2 7.33 -21.63 10.81
N SER A 3 6.92 -22.60 10.01
CA SER A 3 6.98 -22.52 8.55
C SER A 3 5.88 -21.57 8.10
N SER A 4 6.26 -20.50 7.43
CA SER A 4 5.47 -19.88 6.36
C SER A 4 6.43 -19.00 5.56
N GLY A 5 7.14 -19.64 4.63
CA GLY A 5 7.85 -18.93 3.58
C GLY A 5 6.82 -18.13 2.79
N VAL A 6 7.06 -16.82 2.69
CA VAL A 6 6.28 -15.95 1.84
C VAL A 6 6.94 -15.98 0.45
N PRO A 7 6.32 -16.58 -0.58
CA PRO A 7 6.86 -16.52 -1.93
C PRO A 7 6.37 -15.23 -2.57
N PHE A 8 6.81 -14.07 -2.06
CA PHE A 8 6.56 -12.82 -2.79
C PHE A 8 7.60 -12.68 -3.89
N GLY A 9 7.26 -13.22 -5.06
CA GLY A 9 7.85 -12.88 -6.36
C GLY A 9 7.56 -11.43 -6.76
N CYS A 10 7.72 -10.47 -5.83
CA CYS A 10 7.64 -9.05 -6.12
C CYS A 10 8.93 -8.62 -6.81
N ARG A 11 8.85 -8.39 -8.13
CA ARG A 11 9.86 -7.69 -8.92
C ARG A 11 9.89 -6.19 -8.57
N CYS A 12 9.89 -5.85 -7.29
CA CYS A 12 9.84 -4.48 -6.81
C CYS A 12 11.22 -4.11 -6.27
N THR A 13 11.75 -3.02 -6.80
CA THR A 13 13.03 -2.40 -6.47
C THR A 13 13.22 -2.29 -4.94
N ALA A 14 14.47 -2.46 -4.50
CA ALA A 14 14.95 -2.51 -3.11
C ALA A 14 14.28 -1.62 -2.03
N PRO A 15 13.81 -0.37 -2.29
CA PRO A 15 13.21 0.48 -1.25
C PRO A 15 11.94 -0.07 -0.57
N CYS A 16 11.11 -0.89 -1.24
CA CYS A 16 9.86 -1.37 -0.62
C CYS A 16 10.10 -2.42 0.49
N LEU A 17 11.21 -3.14 0.42
CA LEU A 17 11.59 -4.15 1.43
C LEU A 17 12.04 -3.51 2.75
N LEU A 18 12.67 -2.34 2.70
CA LEU A 18 13.17 -1.64 3.89
C LEU A 18 12.05 -1.23 4.85
N PHE A 19 10.98 -0.62 4.33
CA PHE A 19 9.85 -0.18 5.17
C PHE A 19 9.11 -1.37 5.80
N HIS A 20 8.96 -2.47 5.06
CA HIS A 20 8.36 -3.69 5.56
C HIS A 20 9.18 -4.33 6.68
N THR A 21 10.50 -4.45 6.50
CA THR A 21 11.38 -5.04 7.51
C THR A 21 11.44 -4.20 8.77
N ASP A 22 11.46 -2.87 8.66
CA ASP A 22 11.47 -1.96 9.82
C ASP A 22 10.19 -2.09 10.65
N LEU A 23 9.02 -2.10 10.00
CA LEU A 23 7.74 -2.25 10.67
C LEU A 23 7.55 -3.63 11.32
N GLN A 24 8.02 -4.70 10.67
CA GLN A 24 7.94 -6.06 11.23
C GLN A 24 8.93 -6.33 12.36
N GLN A 25 10.00 -5.54 12.48
CA GLN A 25 10.97 -5.66 13.57
C GLN A 25 10.49 -5.00 14.87
N ARG A 26 9.44 -4.19 14.82
CA ARG A 26 8.82 -3.67 16.04
C ARG A 26 7.88 -4.72 16.63
N ASP A 27 8.05 -4.98 17.93
CA ASP A 27 7.04 -5.71 18.69
C ASP A 27 5.72 -4.93 18.61
N PRO A 28 4.61 -5.56 18.19
CA PRO A 28 3.32 -4.91 18.13
C PRO A 28 2.85 -4.64 19.56
N ASP A 29 2.87 -3.38 19.96
CA ASP A 29 2.46 -2.93 21.28
C ASP A 29 0.92 -2.83 21.35
N THR A 30 0.28 -2.51 20.22
CA THR A 30 -1.16 -2.20 20.15
C THR A 30 -2.00 -3.14 19.27
N PHE A 31 -1.38 -4.02 18.47
CA PHE A 31 -2.05 -4.85 17.45
C PHE A 31 -2.98 -4.06 16.51
N LYS A 32 -2.71 -2.76 16.30
CA LYS A 32 -3.55 -1.94 15.43
C LYS A 32 -3.18 -2.18 13.96
N PRO A 33 -4.16 -2.41 13.07
CA PRO A 33 -3.89 -2.60 11.66
C PRO A 33 -3.36 -1.31 11.05
N LEU A 34 -2.25 -1.42 10.33
CA LEU A 34 -1.59 -0.35 9.59
C LEU A 34 -1.59 -0.73 8.10
N HIS A 35 -2.37 0.00 7.30
CA HIS A 35 -2.42 -0.21 5.87
C HIS A 35 -1.31 0.58 5.18
N VAL A 36 -0.35 -0.14 4.59
CA VAL A 36 0.73 0.43 3.80
C VAL A 36 0.37 0.30 2.32
N VAL A 37 0.25 1.44 1.65
CA VAL A 37 -0.01 1.52 0.21
C VAL A 37 1.22 2.09 -0.48
N SER A 38 1.78 1.34 -1.42
CA SER A 38 2.91 1.78 -2.24
C SER A 38 2.48 1.90 -3.69
N MET A 39 2.89 2.99 -4.34
CA MET A 39 2.55 3.26 -5.73
C MET A 39 3.78 3.66 -6.52
N THR A 40 3.89 3.10 -7.73
CA THR A 40 5.00 3.44 -8.62
C THR A 40 4.63 4.66 -9.45
N ILE A 41 5.37 5.75 -9.26
CA ILE A 41 5.22 6.99 -10.02
C ILE A 41 6.50 7.21 -10.81
N ARG A 42 6.38 7.58 -12.10
CA ARG A 42 7.54 7.97 -12.91
C ARG A 42 8.02 9.35 -12.47
N ASP A 43 9.34 9.54 -12.43
CA ASP A 43 9.98 10.82 -12.11
C ASP A 43 9.91 11.79 -13.31
N SER A 44 8.69 12.07 -13.75
CA SER A 44 8.39 13.13 -14.70
C SER A 44 7.48 14.13 -13.98
N ALA A 45 7.68 15.43 -14.21
CA ALA A 45 6.86 16.45 -13.56
C ALA A 45 5.36 16.28 -13.89
N ASP A 46 5.06 15.81 -15.10
CA ASP A 46 3.70 15.53 -15.56
C ASP A 46 3.09 14.30 -14.86
N ASP A 47 3.81 13.16 -14.80
CA ASP A 47 3.34 11.96 -14.08
C ASP A 47 3.21 12.21 -12.58
N SER A 48 4.11 13.00 -11.98
CA SER A 48 4.09 13.33 -10.55
C SER A 48 2.91 14.24 -10.19
N ALA A 49 2.61 15.24 -11.04
CA ALA A 49 1.44 16.10 -10.84
C ALA A 49 0.14 15.30 -11.00
N ALA A 50 0.06 14.45 -12.03
CA ALA A 50 -1.06 13.54 -12.19
C ALA A 50 -1.18 12.57 -11.00
N ALA A 51 -0.05 12.05 -10.51
CA ALA A 51 -0.04 11.13 -9.37
C ALA A 51 -0.52 11.79 -8.09
N ALA A 52 -0.14 13.04 -7.85
CA ALA A 52 -0.60 13.79 -6.68
C ALA A 52 -2.13 13.92 -6.66
N GLY A 53 -2.74 14.17 -7.82
CA GLY A 53 -4.20 14.16 -7.97
C GLY A 53 -4.81 12.78 -7.69
N ASP A 54 -4.21 11.72 -8.26
CA ASP A 54 -4.64 10.34 -8.03
C ASP A 54 -4.53 9.95 -6.55
N VAL A 55 -3.42 10.30 -5.87
CA VAL A 55 -3.19 10.04 -4.44
C VAL A 55 -4.23 10.75 -3.59
N LEU A 56 -4.51 12.02 -3.89
CA LEU A 56 -5.49 12.80 -3.15
C LEU A 56 -6.89 12.18 -3.27
N ASP A 57 -7.26 11.73 -4.45
CA ASP A 57 -8.54 11.05 -4.68
C ASP A 57 -8.60 9.73 -3.90
N LEU A 58 -7.51 8.94 -3.91
CA LEU A 58 -7.41 7.73 -3.11
C LEU A 58 -7.57 8.01 -1.61
N CYS A 59 -6.92 9.05 -1.08
CA CYS A 59 -7.07 9.45 0.32
C CYS A 59 -8.52 9.80 0.67
N LYS A 60 -9.22 10.53 -0.21
CA LYS A 60 -10.64 10.87 0.00
C LYS A 60 -11.52 9.62 -0.03
N MET A 61 -11.28 8.70 -0.96
CA MET A 61 -12.02 7.44 -1.02
C MET A 61 -11.79 6.60 0.25
N LEU A 62 -10.57 6.58 0.78
CA LEU A 62 -10.25 5.89 2.04
C LEU A 62 -10.89 6.57 3.26
N GLU A 63 -10.98 7.89 3.27
CA GLU A 63 -11.63 8.66 4.35
C GLU A 63 -13.17 8.48 4.35
N ASP A 64 -13.78 8.36 3.17
CA ASP A 64 -15.22 8.12 2.99
C ASP A 64 -15.62 6.65 3.25
N CYS A 65 -14.64 5.76 3.41
CA CYS A 65 -14.87 4.34 3.63
C CYS A 65 -15.07 4.05 5.13
N ASP A 66 -16.26 3.57 5.50
CA ASP A 66 -16.58 3.16 6.89
C ASP A 66 -15.70 1.99 7.38
N ASP A 67 -15.48 0.97 6.55
CA ASP A 67 -14.78 -0.27 6.92
C ASP A 67 -13.55 -0.54 6.04
N LEU A 68 -12.43 0.12 6.35
CA LEU A 68 -11.18 -0.05 5.60
C LEU A 68 -10.63 -1.48 5.60
N ASP A 69 -10.76 -2.23 6.69
CA ASP A 69 -10.28 -3.63 6.75
C ASP A 69 -11.02 -4.55 5.76
N SER A 70 -12.30 -4.29 5.50
CA SER A 70 -13.13 -5.10 4.60
C SER A 70 -13.04 -4.61 3.14
N ASP A 71 -13.07 -3.29 2.94
CA ASP A 71 -13.27 -2.70 1.62
C ASP A 71 -12.00 -2.10 0.99
N ALA A 72 -10.90 -1.91 1.74
CA ALA A 72 -9.66 -1.37 1.17
C ALA A 72 -9.15 -2.17 -0.03
N ALA A 73 -9.22 -3.51 0.02
CA ALA A 73 -8.78 -4.35 -1.09
C ALA A 73 -9.56 -4.11 -2.38
N LYS A 74 -10.89 -3.89 -2.28
CA LYS A 74 -11.74 -3.56 -3.43
C LYS A 74 -11.45 -2.15 -3.92
N LEU A 75 -11.44 -1.19 -3.01
CA LEU A 75 -11.23 0.23 -3.29
C LEU A 75 -9.89 0.47 -3.98
N LEU A 76 -8.82 -0.16 -3.50
CA LEU A 76 -7.50 -0.11 -4.11
C LEU A 76 -7.46 -0.80 -5.48
N ASN A 77 -8.21 -1.88 -5.68
CA ASN A 77 -8.30 -2.53 -6.98
C ASN A 77 -9.04 -1.65 -8.01
N ASP A 78 -10.17 -1.04 -7.62
CA ASP A 78 -10.89 -0.07 -8.45
C ASP A 78 -10.01 1.14 -8.80
N PHE A 79 -9.29 1.68 -7.83
CA PHE A 79 -8.32 2.74 -8.05
C PHE A 79 -7.20 2.29 -9.01
N ARG A 80 -6.68 1.06 -8.87
CA ARG A 80 -5.64 0.51 -9.75
C ARG A 80 -6.12 0.41 -11.20
N ILE A 81 -7.37 0.00 -11.41
CA ILE A 81 -8.00 -0.09 -12.73
C ILE A 81 -8.20 1.32 -13.32
N ARG A 82 -8.68 2.27 -12.52
CA ARG A 82 -8.95 3.65 -12.94
C ARG A 82 -7.68 4.40 -13.30
N SER A 83 -6.69 4.38 -12.42
CA SER A 83 -5.44 5.13 -12.56
C SER A 83 -4.44 4.43 -13.48
N LYS A 84 -4.66 3.15 -13.82
CA LYS A 84 -3.74 2.29 -14.60
C LYS A 84 -2.31 2.23 -14.03
N ARG A 85 -2.16 2.53 -12.74
CA ARG A 85 -0.88 2.53 -12.02
C ARG A 85 -0.71 1.21 -11.28
N THR A 86 0.54 0.82 -11.03
CA THR A 86 0.82 -0.31 -10.13
C THR A 86 0.73 0.17 -8.69
N VAL A 87 -0.24 -0.39 -7.95
CA VAL A 87 -0.45 -0.15 -6.53
C VAL A 87 -0.27 -1.47 -5.79
N LEU A 88 0.53 -1.41 -4.72
CA LEU A 88 0.78 -2.48 -3.77
C LEU A 88 0.13 -2.10 -2.45
N HIS A 89 -0.49 -3.08 -1.81
CA HIS A 89 -1.13 -2.90 -0.51
C HIS A 89 -0.71 -4.02 0.42
N GLN A 90 -0.41 -3.65 1.65
CA GLN A 90 -0.04 -4.58 2.70
C GLN A 90 -0.57 -4.09 4.03
N VAL A 91 -0.99 -5.01 4.88
CA VAL A 91 -1.40 -4.72 6.25
C VAL A 91 -0.29 -5.17 7.19
N CYS A 92 0.18 -4.25 8.02
CA CYS A 92 1.11 -4.47 9.11
C CYS A 92 0.39 -4.25 10.45
N HIS A 93 0.96 -4.67 11.56
CA HIS A 93 0.40 -4.44 12.89
C HIS A 93 1.45 -3.74 13.75
N ILE A 94 1.04 -2.70 14.48
CA ILE A 94 1.90 -1.94 15.40
C ILE A 94 1.38 -2.00 16.84
#